data_AF-A0A238JGD2-F1
#
_entry.id   AF-A0A238JGD2-F1
#
_cell.length_a   1.000
_cell.length_b   1.000
_cell.length_c   1.000
_cell.angle_alpha   90.00
_cell.angle_beta   90.00
_cell.angle_gamma   90.00
#
_symmetry.space_group_name_H-M   'P 1'
#
loop_
_entity.id
_entity.type
_entity.pdbx_description
1 polymer ?
#
loop_
_entity_poly.entity_id
_entity_poly.type
_entity_poly.pdbx_seq_one_letter_code
_entity_poly.pdbx_strand_id
1 'polypeptide(L)'
;MPHLNLTRALTAGVLTLVASQALAHGDVAPQAVDTTGLPAIEGDWLTENPYRAEKVGEETWQRAIEIGASGYNQNCARCHGLEVVSGGLAPDLRFLEAEEYGDEWYVERFREGYTQNGITKMPAFGELLGQEAAWAIRTYIEARPDEGALDDFAEELKAMRDQMEGYIADASGADTEALKTRLTEISAQIETASGAPVADSVAYRAANLIDGSAEAFKSASEVLTIGLSAAH
;
A
#
# COMPACT_ATOMS: atom_id res chain seq x y z
N MET A 1 -16.42 -39.48 -43.61
CA MET A 1 -15.97 -38.32 -42.83
C MET A 1 -17.17 -37.83 -42.02
N PRO A 2 -17.14 -37.87 -40.68
CA PRO A 2 -18.31 -37.46 -39.90
C PRO A 2 -18.43 -35.93 -39.96
N HIS A 3 -19.61 -35.45 -40.35
CA HIS A 3 -19.95 -34.04 -40.30
C HIS A 3 -20.09 -33.63 -38.83
N LEU A 4 -19.05 -32.98 -38.31
CA LEU A 4 -19.11 -32.33 -37.01
C LEU A 4 -20.12 -31.17 -37.13
N ASN A 5 -21.33 -31.36 -36.63
CA ASN A 5 -22.41 -30.37 -36.72
C ASN A 5 -21.94 -29.04 -36.11
N LEU A 6 -21.77 -28.02 -36.95
CA LEU A 6 -21.25 -26.70 -36.61
C LEU A 6 -21.99 -26.07 -35.42
N THR A 7 -23.29 -26.36 -35.29
CA THR A 7 -24.13 -25.97 -34.14
C THR A 7 -23.64 -26.54 -32.81
N ARG A 8 -23.20 -27.80 -32.75
CA ARG A 8 -22.65 -28.41 -31.52
C ARG A 8 -21.29 -27.83 -31.13
N ALA A 9 -20.46 -27.46 -32.12
CA ALA A 9 -19.18 -26.81 -31.89
C ALA A 9 -19.37 -25.39 -31.33
N LEU A 10 -20.36 -24.64 -31.83
CA LEU A 10 -20.71 -23.32 -31.32
C LEU A 10 -21.27 -23.36 -29.88
N THR A 11 -22.11 -24.34 -29.53
CA THR A 11 -22.64 -24.46 -28.16
C THR A 11 -21.54 -24.78 -27.15
N ALA A 12 -20.58 -25.65 -27.51
CA ALA A 12 -19.46 -25.99 -26.64
C ALA A 12 -18.52 -24.79 -26.39
N GLY A 13 -18.24 -23.99 -27.43
CA GLY A 13 -17.40 -22.79 -27.30
C GLY A 13 -17.99 -21.70 -26.39
N VAL A 14 -19.32 -21.50 -26.44
CA VAL A 14 -20.02 -20.55 -25.56
C VAL A 14 -19.98 -21.01 -24.10
N LEU A 15 -20.15 -22.30 -23.84
CA LEU A 15 -20.09 -22.87 -22.47
C LEU A 15 -18.69 -22.73 -21.83
N THR A 16 -17.62 -22.90 -22.61
CA THR A 16 -16.25 -22.66 -22.11
C THR A 16 -15.97 -21.19 -21.82
N LEU A 17 -16.51 -20.26 -22.63
CA LEU A 17 -16.28 -18.82 -22.44
C LEU A 17 -16.96 -18.28 -21.16
N VAL A 18 -18.14 -18.80 -20.83
CA VAL A 18 -18.89 -18.43 -19.62
C VAL A 18 -18.21 -19.00 -18.36
N ALA A 19 -17.63 -20.20 -18.42
CA ALA A 19 -16.91 -20.79 -17.28
C ALA A 19 -15.66 -19.99 -16.88
N SER A 20 -14.94 -19.38 -17.83
CA SER A 20 -13.78 -18.53 -17.55
C SER A 20 -14.12 -17.19 -16.87
N GLN A 21 -15.37 -16.71 -16.96
CA GLN A 21 -15.79 -15.48 -16.29
C GLN A 21 -16.04 -15.68 -14.78
N ALA A 22 -16.32 -16.92 -14.35
CA ALA A 22 -16.58 -17.24 -12.94
C ALA A 22 -15.30 -17.32 -12.07
N LEU A 23 -14.12 -17.40 -12.70
CA LEU A 23 -12.80 -17.48 -12.04
C LEU A 23 -12.12 -16.10 -11.92
N ALA A 24 -12.75 -15.02 -12.37
CA ALA A 24 -12.20 -13.67 -12.27
C ALA A 24 -12.41 -13.04 -10.88
N HIS A 25 -13.20 -13.68 -10.02
CA HIS A 25 -13.23 -13.35 -8.59
C HIS A 25 -12.11 -14.14 -7.93
N GLY A 26 -11.02 -13.45 -7.57
CA GLY A 26 -9.97 -14.02 -6.74
C GLY A 26 -10.54 -14.64 -5.47
N ASP A 27 -9.80 -15.59 -4.88
CA ASP A 27 -10.19 -16.21 -3.61
C ASP A 27 -10.51 -15.13 -2.57
N VAL A 28 -11.68 -15.25 -1.94
CA VAL A 28 -12.16 -14.29 -0.93
C VAL A 28 -11.71 -14.69 0.47
N ALA A 29 -10.98 -15.81 0.60
CA ALA A 29 -10.31 -16.19 1.83
C ALA A 29 -9.15 -15.23 2.14
N PRO A 30 -8.91 -14.91 3.42
CA PRO A 30 -7.73 -14.14 3.83
C PRO A 30 -6.43 -14.78 3.33
N GLN A 31 -5.56 -13.95 2.78
CA GLN A 31 -4.27 -14.36 2.24
C GLN A 31 -3.20 -14.14 3.29
N ALA A 32 -2.38 -15.17 3.53
CA ALA A 32 -1.27 -15.09 4.47
C ALA A 32 -0.29 -13.97 4.09
N VAL A 33 0.25 -13.31 5.11
CA VAL A 33 1.21 -12.23 4.95
C VAL A 33 2.59 -12.74 5.35
N ASP A 34 3.57 -12.61 4.46
CA ASP A 34 4.96 -12.93 4.77
C ASP A 34 5.59 -11.78 5.58
N THR A 35 5.80 -12.02 6.86
CA THR A 35 6.36 -11.05 7.82
C THR A 35 7.88 -11.14 7.94
N THR A 36 8.54 -11.89 7.05
CA THR A 36 10.00 -12.05 7.06
C THR A 36 10.72 -10.71 6.99
N GLY A 37 11.68 -10.52 7.91
CA GLY A 37 12.47 -9.30 8.04
C GLY A 37 11.94 -8.32 9.10
N LEU A 38 10.81 -8.62 9.75
CA LEU A 38 10.33 -7.85 10.90
C LEU A 38 10.85 -8.42 12.23
N PRO A 39 11.04 -7.56 13.25
CA PRO A 39 11.21 -8.02 14.62
C PRO A 39 10.03 -8.89 15.05
N ALA A 40 10.32 -10.09 15.54
CA ALA A 40 9.32 -11.03 16.03
C ALA A 40 8.60 -10.48 17.26
N ILE A 41 7.32 -10.79 17.41
CA ILE A 41 6.52 -10.39 18.56
C ILE A 41 6.15 -11.65 19.34
N GLU A 42 6.59 -11.72 20.59
CA GLU A 42 6.32 -12.85 21.48
C GLU A 42 5.24 -12.51 22.51
N GLY A 43 4.41 -13.49 22.84
CA GLY A 43 3.44 -13.39 23.93
C GLY A 43 2.09 -12.82 23.52
N ASP A 44 1.53 -12.00 24.40
CA ASP A 44 0.18 -11.45 24.24
C ASP A 44 0.13 -10.39 23.12
N TRP A 45 -1.09 -10.02 22.73
CA TRP A 45 -1.29 -8.91 21.82
C TRP A 45 -0.85 -7.60 22.49
N LEU A 46 0.05 -6.89 21.82
CA LEU A 46 0.45 -5.53 22.13
C LEU A 46 -0.75 -4.59 21.96
N THR A 47 -0.68 -3.44 22.62
CA THR A 47 -1.71 -2.39 22.57
C THR A 47 -1.27 -1.19 21.74
N GLU A 48 0.01 -1.10 21.40
CA GLU A 48 0.59 -0.03 20.59
C GLU A 48 1.38 -0.60 19.41
N ASN A 49 1.45 0.16 18.32
CA ASN A 49 2.24 -0.19 17.16
C ASN A 49 3.75 -0.28 17.52
N PRO A 50 4.38 -1.48 17.41
CA PRO A 50 5.79 -1.66 17.70
C PRO A 50 6.70 -1.22 16.54
N TYR A 51 6.18 -1.07 15.32
CA TYR A 51 6.98 -0.86 14.11
C TYR A 51 7.09 0.60 13.66
N ARG A 52 6.70 1.56 14.51
CA ARG A 52 6.91 2.99 14.23
C ARG A 52 8.40 3.33 14.14
N ALA A 53 8.76 4.28 13.28
CA ALA A 53 10.14 4.63 12.95
C ALA A 53 10.99 4.96 14.19
N GLU A 54 10.41 5.63 15.20
CA GLU A 54 11.10 5.95 16.46
C GLU A 54 11.41 4.74 17.35
N LYS A 55 10.68 3.62 17.17
CA LYS A 55 10.84 2.38 17.95
C LYS A 55 11.81 1.41 17.27
N VAL A 56 11.80 1.31 15.94
CA VAL A 56 12.56 0.29 15.19
C VAL A 56 13.56 0.85 14.17
N GLY A 57 13.64 2.16 13.99
CA GLY A 57 14.45 2.81 12.96
C GLY A 57 13.81 2.78 11.57
N GLU A 58 14.26 3.67 10.69
CA GLU A 58 13.66 3.89 9.36
C GLU A 58 13.68 2.65 8.47
N GLU A 59 14.78 1.90 8.44
CA GLU A 59 14.92 0.70 7.61
C GLU A 59 13.86 -0.36 7.97
N THR A 60 13.66 -0.62 9.26
CA THR A 60 12.68 -1.61 9.71
C THR A 60 11.25 -1.09 9.56
N TRP A 61 11.03 0.20 9.79
CA TRP A 61 9.73 0.83 9.54
C TRP A 61 9.33 0.76 8.07
N GLN A 62 10.27 1.03 7.15
CA GLN A 62 10.04 0.91 5.72
C GLN A 62 9.73 -0.53 5.32
N ARG A 63 10.46 -1.50 5.91
CA ARG A 63 10.15 -2.92 5.72
C ARG A 63 8.75 -3.29 6.20
N ALA A 64 8.31 -2.74 7.33
CA ALA A 64 6.95 -2.92 7.85
C ALA A 64 5.90 -2.31 6.91
N ILE A 65 6.17 -1.15 6.31
CA ILE A 65 5.32 -0.53 5.30
C ILE A 65 5.20 -1.42 4.05
N GLU A 66 6.30 -1.98 3.54
CA GLU A 66 6.27 -2.86 2.36
C GLU A 66 5.40 -4.10 2.59
N ILE A 67 5.62 -4.77 3.73
CA ILE A 67 4.84 -5.94 4.14
C ILE A 67 3.39 -5.55 4.37
N GLY A 68 3.17 -4.43 5.05
CA GLY A 68 1.85 -3.88 5.33
C GLY A 68 1.08 -3.52 4.07
N ALA A 69 1.72 -2.93 3.06
CA ALA A 69 1.11 -2.59 1.78
C ALA A 69 0.64 -3.86 1.06
N SER A 70 1.48 -4.90 1.03
CA SER A 70 1.12 -6.20 0.45
C SER A 70 -0.05 -6.85 1.20
N GLY A 71 0.03 -6.92 2.53
CA GLY A 71 -1.01 -7.50 3.38
C GLY A 71 -2.34 -6.75 3.27
N TYR A 72 -2.29 -5.41 3.27
CA TYR A 72 -3.44 -4.54 3.13
C TYR A 72 -4.12 -4.69 1.76
N ASN A 73 -3.34 -4.68 0.67
CA ASN A 73 -3.89 -4.79 -0.68
C ASN A 73 -4.59 -6.13 -0.92
N GLN A 74 -4.09 -7.20 -0.31
CA GLN A 74 -4.67 -8.53 -0.42
C GLN A 74 -5.92 -8.71 0.46
N ASN A 75 -5.94 -8.14 1.66
CA ASN A 75 -6.94 -8.47 2.67
C ASN A 75 -7.95 -7.35 2.99
N CYS A 76 -7.60 -6.08 2.73
CA CYS A 76 -8.32 -4.92 3.27
C CYS A 76 -8.84 -3.97 2.18
N ALA A 77 -8.06 -3.76 1.12
CA ALA A 77 -8.29 -2.72 0.13
C ALA A 77 -9.63 -2.85 -0.62
N ARG A 78 -10.17 -4.07 -0.75
CA ARG A 78 -11.49 -4.29 -1.35
C ARG A 78 -12.61 -3.53 -0.62
N CYS A 79 -12.50 -3.37 0.70
CA CYS A 79 -13.52 -2.73 1.52
C CYS A 79 -13.13 -1.30 1.92
N HIS A 80 -11.87 -1.10 2.27
CA HIS A 80 -11.35 0.17 2.77
C HIS A 80 -10.69 1.04 1.70
N GLY A 81 -10.66 0.56 0.45
CA GLY A 81 -10.12 1.27 -0.70
C GLY A 81 -8.62 1.04 -0.94
N LEU A 82 -8.15 1.36 -2.14
CA LEU A 82 -6.72 1.33 -2.44
C LEU A 82 -6.04 2.50 -1.74
N GLU A 83 -4.78 2.30 -1.33
CA GLU A 83 -4.02 3.32 -0.58
C GLU A 83 -4.75 3.84 0.67
N VAL A 84 -5.69 3.03 1.19
CA VAL A 84 -6.50 3.34 2.38
C VAL A 84 -7.57 4.42 2.16
N VAL A 85 -7.73 4.90 0.92
CA VAL A 85 -8.75 5.88 0.55
C VAL A 85 -10.08 5.19 0.26
N SER A 86 -11.04 5.31 1.15
CA SER A 86 -12.30 4.57 1.01
C SER A 86 -13.21 5.12 -0.08
N GLY A 87 -13.78 4.20 -0.88
CA GLY A 87 -14.88 4.48 -1.81
C GLY A 87 -16.28 4.48 -1.16
N GLY A 88 -16.38 4.43 0.17
CA GLY A 88 -17.63 4.50 0.93
C GLY A 88 -18.24 3.16 1.35
N LEU A 89 -17.58 2.02 1.07
CA LEU A 89 -18.04 0.70 1.51
C LEU A 89 -17.73 0.44 3.00
N ALA A 90 -16.52 0.79 3.43
CA ALA A 90 -16.07 0.77 4.82
C ALA A 90 -15.41 2.12 5.17
N PRO A 91 -15.08 2.42 6.44
CA PRO A 91 -14.41 3.68 6.79
C PRO A 91 -13.05 3.85 6.09
N ASP A 92 -12.68 5.09 5.78
CA ASP A 92 -11.30 5.47 5.43
C ASP A 92 -10.44 5.33 6.69
N LEU A 93 -9.42 4.47 6.64
CA LEU A 93 -8.61 4.17 7.83
C LEU A 93 -7.47 5.16 8.03
N ARG A 94 -7.22 6.09 7.10
CA ARG A 94 -6.18 7.11 7.25
C ARG A 94 -6.47 8.03 8.44
N PHE A 95 -7.76 8.22 8.75
CA PHE A 95 -8.21 9.03 9.90
C PHE A 95 -8.15 8.29 11.24
N LEU A 96 -7.66 7.04 11.28
CA LEU A 96 -7.42 6.36 12.55
C LEU A 96 -6.07 6.81 13.12
N GLU A 97 -6.15 7.69 14.12
CA GLU A 97 -5.01 8.39 14.73
C GLU A 97 -3.86 7.45 15.10
N ALA A 98 -2.62 7.88 14.80
CA ALA A 98 -1.40 7.12 15.08
C ALA A 98 -0.95 7.27 16.55
N GLU A 99 -1.84 6.87 17.46
CA GLU A 99 -1.64 6.91 18.91
C GLU A 99 -2.22 5.67 19.59
N GLU A 100 -1.99 5.53 20.90
CA GLU A 100 -2.42 4.37 21.69
C GLU A 100 -3.91 4.05 21.52
N TYR A 101 -4.78 5.06 21.58
CA TYR A 101 -6.23 4.85 21.41
C TYR A 101 -6.59 4.33 20.01
N GLY A 102 -5.95 4.86 18.97
CA GLY A 102 -6.14 4.37 17.60
C GLY A 102 -5.60 2.95 17.41
N ASP A 103 -4.51 2.60 18.08
CA ASP A 103 -3.92 1.26 18.05
C ASP A 103 -4.79 0.22 18.75
N GLU A 104 -5.33 0.54 19.92
CA GLU A 104 -6.28 -0.32 20.62
C GLU A 104 -7.52 -0.59 19.77
N TRP A 105 -8.06 0.47 19.14
CA TRP A 105 -9.20 0.32 18.23
C TRP A 105 -8.84 -0.55 17.02
N TYR A 106 -7.68 -0.31 16.40
CA TYR A 106 -7.19 -1.09 15.27
C TYR A 106 -7.06 -2.57 15.63
N VAL A 107 -6.35 -2.88 16.72
CA VAL A 107 -6.00 -4.25 17.07
C VAL A 107 -7.23 -5.04 17.47
N GLU A 108 -8.20 -4.44 18.17
CA GLU A 108 -9.48 -5.08 18.49
C GLU A 108 -10.23 -5.43 17.20
N ARG A 109 -10.38 -4.47 16.27
CA ARG A 109 -11.08 -4.71 15.00
C ARG A 109 -10.39 -5.69 14.09
N PHE A 110 -9.06 -5.67 14.05
CA PHE A 110 -8.28 -6.64 13.29
C PHE A 110 -8.49 -8.05 13.84
N ARG A 111 -8.40 -8.22 15.16
CA ARG A 111 -8.48 -9.52 15.82
C ARG A 111 -9.86 -10.12 15.74
N GLU A 112 -10.87 -9.35 16.15
CA GLU A 112 -12.23 -9.85 16.40
C GLU A 112 -13.17 -9.57 15.22
N GLY A 113 -12.75 -8.75 14.25
CA GLY A 113 -13.57 -8.31 13.14
C GLY A 113 -14.68 -7.36 13.56
N TYR A 114 -15.74 -7.32 12.78
CA TYR A 114 -16.93 -6.53 13.08
C TYR A 114 -18.18 -7.21 12.56
N THR A 115 -19.13 -7.50 13.45
CA THR A 115 -20.44 -8.06 13.12
C THR A 115 -21.53 -7.11 13.60
N GLN A 116 -22.47 -6.80 12.72
CA GLN A 116 -23.60 -5.92 13.02
C GLN A 116 -24.90 -6.59 12.59
N ASN A 117 -25.87 -6.67 13.51
CA ASN A 117 -27.16 -7.33 13.28
C ASN A 117 -27.03 -8.78 12.77
N GLY A 118 -26.05 -9.51 13.29
CA GLY A 118 -25.76 -10.89 12.88
C GLY A 118 -25.07 -11.03 11.52
N ILE A 119 -24.71 -9.93 10.86
CA ILE A 119 -24.01 -9.92 9.57
C ILE A 119 -22.56 -9.50 9.80
N THR A 120 -21.62 -10.38 9.47
CA THR A 120 -20.19 -10.05 9.48
C THR A 120 -19.89 -9.01 8.40
N LYS A 121 -19.37 -7.86 8.84
CA LYS A 121 -18.97 -6.72 8.00
C LYS A 121 -17.46 -6.69 7.78
N MET A 122 -16.70 -7.12 8.78
CA MET A 122 -15.25 -7.28 8.72
C MET A 122 -14.90 -8.65 9.31
N PRO A 123 -14.16 -9.51 8.60
CA PRO A 123 -13.69 -10.79 9.15
C PRO A 123 -12.75 -10.59 10.34
N ALA A 124 -12.67 -11.59 11.21
CA ALA A 124 -11.66 -11.69 12.25
C ALA A 124 -10.35 -12.21 11.63
N PHE A 125 -9.25 -11.47 11.75
CA PHE A 125 -7.96 -11.81 11.16
C PHE A 125 -6.92 -12.28 12.18
N GLY A 126 -7.19 -12.16 13.48
CA GLY A 126 -6.21 -12.39 14.54
C GLY A 126 -5.49 -13.74 14.45
N GLU A 127 -6.24 -14.84 14.44
CA GLU A 127 -5.68 -16.20 14.30
C GLU A 127 -5.19 -16.51 12.88
N LEU A 128 -5.71 -15.81 11.88
CA LEU A 128 -5.45 -16.12 10.46
C LEU A 128 -4.13 -15.52 9.97
N LEU A 129 -3.84 -14.28 10.36
CA LEU A 129 -2.70 -13.52 9.86
C LEU A 129 -1.62 -13.31 10.93
N GLY A 130 -2.00 -13.36 12.21
CA GLY A 130 -1.07 -13.10 13.31
C GLY A 130 -0.79 -11.63 13.55
N GLN A 131 -0.04 -11.38 14.63
CA GLN A 131 0.16 -10.04 15.17
C GLN A 131 1.18 -9.22 14.38
N GLU A 132 2.25 -9.82 13.87
CA GLU A 132 3.25 -9.14 13.03
C GLU A 132 2.62 -8.60 11.75
N ALA A 133 1.72 -9.36 11.13
CA ALA A 133 0.97 -8.92 9.95
C ALA A 133 0.04 -7.74 10.29
N ALA A 134 -0.64 -7.81 11.44
CA ALA A 134 -1.50 -6.73 11.91
C ALA A 134 -0.71 -5.42 12.05
N TRP A 135 0.42 -5.45 12.75
CA TRP A 135 1.19 -4.23 12.99
C TRP A 135 1.91 -3.71 11.75
N ALA A 136 2.33 -4.58 10.83
CA ALA A 136 2.83 -4.15 9.53
C ALA A 136 1.74 -3.39 8.74
N ILE A 137 0.53 -3.95 8.66
CA ILE A 137 -0.62 -3.31 8.02
C ILE A 137 -0.96 -1.98 8.70
N ARG A 138 -0.96 -1.94 10.04
CA ARG A 138 -1.16 -0.70 10.81
C ARG A 138 -0.14 0.37 10.46
N THR A 139 1.14 0.01 10.40
CA THR A 139 2.23 0.94 10.04
C THR A 139 2.04 1.49 8.62
N TYR A 140 1.62 0.64 7.69
CA TYR A 140 1.28 1.09 6.33
C TYR A 140 0.10 2.08 6.30
N ILE A 141 -0.93 1.86 7.13
CA ILE A 141 -2.10 2.75 7.29
C ILE A 141 -1.68 4.10 7.88
N GLU A 142 -0.93 4.08 8.99
CA GLU A 142 -0.48 5.29 9.68
C GLU A 142 0.33 6.21 8.75
N ALA A 143 1.18 5.63 7.90
CA ALA A 143 2.06 6.37 7.01
C ALA A 143 1.38 6.96 5.76
N ARG A 144 0.05 6.83 5.58
CA ARG A 144 -0.63 7.38 4.40
C ARG A 144 -0.66 8.92 4.44
N PRO A 145 -0.31 9.59 3.33
CA PRO A 145 -0.48 11.03 3.20
C PRO A 145 -1.93 11.47 3.41
N ASP A 146 -2.11 12.68 3.92
CA ASP A 146 -3.42 13.33 3.98
C ASP A 146 -3.93 13.68 2.56
N GLU A 147 -5.25 13.87 2.44
CA GLU A 147 -5.87 14.36 1.22
C GLU A 147 -5.31 15.74 0.85
N GLY A 148 -4.89 15.90 -0.41
CA GLY A 148 -4.32 17.16 -0.90
C GLY A 148 -2.91 17.47 -0.38
N ALA A 149 -2.29 16.62 0.43
CA ALA A 149 -0.95 16.87 1.01
C ALA A 149 0.18 17.00 -0.05
N LEU A 150 -0.10 16.61 -1.30
CA LEU A 150 0.82 16.73 -2.43
C LEU A 150 0.56 17.95 -3.32
N ASP A 151 -0.57 18.64 -3.16
CA ASP A 151 -1.06 19.63 -4.14
C ASP A 151 -0.08 20.79 -4.33
N ASP A 152 0.50 21.28 -3.22
CA ASP A 152 1.48 22.36 -3.23
C ASP A 152 2.81 21.97 -3.91
N PHE A 153 3.10 20.68 -3.99
CA PHE A 153 4.34 20.14 -4.55
C PHE A 153 4.14 19.47 -5.92
N ALA A 154 2.90 19.33 -6.41
CA ALA A 154 2.59 18.50 -7.57
C ALA A 154 3.33 18.93 -8.83
N GLU A 155 3.39 20.24 -9.12
CA GLU A 155 4.12 20.75 -10.30
C GLU A 155 5.64 20.58 -10.17
N GLU A 156 6.18 20.75 -8.96
CA GLU A 156 7.60 20.53 -8.70
C GLU A 156 7.97 19.04 -8.85
N LEU A 157 7.19 18.14 -8.27
CA LEU A 157 7.39 16.70 -8.38
C LEU A 157 7.25 16.21 -9.83
N LYS A 158 6.34 16.80 -10.63
CA LYS A 158 6.25 16.54 -12.09
C LYS A 158 7.54 16.95 -12.80
N ALA A 159 8.08 18.13 -12.50
CA ALA A 159 9.34 18.58 -13.10
C ALA A 159 10.52 17.69 -12.71
N MET A 160 10.59 17.26 -11.45
CA MET A 160 11.63 16.33 -10.98
C MET A 160 11.50 14.95 -11.65
N ARG A 161 10.28 14.43 -11.83
CA ARG A 161 10.05 13.21 -12.63
C ARG A 161 10.59 13.38 -14.04
N ASP A 162 10.22 14.45 -14.74
CA ASP A 162 10.64 14.68 -16.13
C ASP A 162 12.17 14.81 -16.24
N GLN A 163 12.81 15.42 -15.24
CA GLN A 163 14.26 15.49 -15.13
C GLN A 163 14.88 14.09 -14.98
N MET A 164 14.31 13.23 -14.12
CA MET A 164 14.78 11.86 -13.93
C MET A 164 14.59 11.00 -15.19
N GLU A 165 13.49 11.17 -15.92
CA GLU A 165 13.28 10.50 -17.22
C GLU A 165 14.39 10.85 -18.23
N GLY A 166 14.86 12.10 -18.21
CA GLY A 166 16.01 12.53 -19.02
C GLY A 166 17.31 11.79 -18.71
N TYR A 167 17.50 11.34 -17.46
CA TYR A 167 18.71 10.62 -17.02
C TYR A 167 18.69 9.12 -17.30
N ILE A 168 17.57 8.57 -17.75
CA ILE A 168 17.46 7.14 -18.11
C ILE A 168 18.39 6.81 -19.29
N ALA A 169 18.51 7.72 -20.26
CA ALA A 169 19.37 7.53 -21.43
C ALA A 169 20.84 7.85 -21.13
N ASP A 170 21.10 8.86 -20.29
CA ASP A 170 22.44 9.30 -19.90
C ASP A 170 22.41 9.97 -18.52
N ALA A 171 22.92 9.26 -17.50
CA ALA A 171 22.98 9.74 -16.13
C ALA A 171 24.23 10.60 -15.82
N SER A 172 25.14 10.80 -16.77
CA SER A 172 26.44 11.44 -16.51
C SER A 172 26.35 12.90 -16.06
N GLY A 173 25.25 13.59 -16.38
CA GLY A 173 24.95 14.95 -15.94
C GLY A 173 23.97 15.06 -14.76
N ALA A 174 23.63 13.95 -14.10
CA ALA A 174 22.65 13.94 -13.03
C ALA A 174 23.24 14.45 -11.71
N ASP A 175 22.63 15.49 -11.13
CA ASP A 175 22.90 15.89 -9.75
C ASP A 175 22.04 15.05 -8.79
N THR A 176 22.55 13.83 -8.55
CA THR A 176 21.87 12.81 -7.75
C THR A 176 21.59 13.29 -6.33
N GLU A 177 22.58 13.93 -5.70
CA GLU A 177 22.49 14.41 -4.32
C GLU A 177 21.49 15.57 -4.20
N ALA A 178 21.44 16.48 -5.18
CA ALA A 178 20.45 17.56 -5.17
C ALA A 178 19.02 17.02 -5.32
N LEU A 179 18.79 16.06 -6.22
CA LEU A 179 17.48 15.42 -6.38
C LEU A 179 17.03 14.74 -5.10
N LYS A 180 17.91 13.92 -4.50
CA LYS A 180 17.63 13.20 -3.26
C LYS A 180 17.34 14.15 -2.10
N THR A 181 18.16 15.20 -1.96
CA THR A 181 17.98 16.24 -0.96
C THR A 181 16.62 16.91 -1.12
N ARG A 182 16.27 17.32 -2.34
CA ARG A 182 15.02 18.03 -2.58
C ARG A 182 13.77 17.16 -2.38
N LEU A 183 13.80 15.90 -2.83
CA LEU A 183 12.71 14.96 -2.55
C LEU A 183 12.55 14.71 -1.05
N THR A 184 13.66 14.62 -0.31
CA THR A 184 13.64 14.47 1.15
C THR A 184 13.00 15.69 1.83
N GLU A 185 13.38 16.91 1.43
CA GLU A 185 12.77 18.15 1.93
C GLU A 185 11.27 18.26 1.64
N ILE A 186 10.83 17.85 0.45
CA ILE A 186 9.40 17.78 0.11
C ILE A 186 8.71 16.75 0.99
N SER A 187 9.29 15.54 1.12
CA SER A 187 8.70 14.46 1.91
C SER A 187 8.49 14.82 3.38
N ALA A 188 9.40 15.60 3.97
CA ALA A 188 9.31 16.06 5.35
C ALA A 188 8.18 17.08 5.60
N GLN A 189 7.61 17.66 4.54
CA GLN A 189 6.49 18.60 4.62
C GLN A 189 5.13 17.95 4.31
N ILE A 190 5.13 16.69 3.91
CA ILE A 190 3.89 15.97 3.60
C ILE A 190 3.33 15.37 4.89
N GLU A 191 2.17 15.88 5.30
CA GLU A 191 1.47 15.41 6.49
C GLU A 191 0.77 14.07 6.22
N THR A 192 0.69 13.23 7.26
CA THR A 192 -0.16 12.04 7.24
C THR A 192 -1.56 12.37 7.74
N ALA A 193 -2.58 11.70 7.22
CA ALA A 193 -3.94 11.86 7.71
C ALA A 193 -4.13 11.31 9.14
N SER A 194 -3.22 10.44 9.59
CA SER A 194 -3.27 9.80 10.92
C SER A 194 -2.57 10.61 12.02
N GLY A 195 -1.83 11.66 11.65
CA GLY A 195 -0.95 12.39 12.57
C GLY A 195 0.39 11.70 12.85
N ALA A 196 0.70 10.58 12.20
CA ALA A 196 2.02 9.98 12.21
C ALA A 196 3.10 10.95 11.67
N PRO A 197 4.32 10.93 12.23
CA PRO A 197 5.35 11.94 11.93
C PRO A 197 5.96 11.83 10.54
N VAL A 198 5.83 10.68 9.87
CA VAL A 198 6.43 10.41 8.57
C VAL A 198 5.39 9.85 7.62
N ALA A 199 5.20 10.50 6.49
CA ALA A 199 4.38 10.00 5.39
C ALA A 199 5.23 9.16 4.42
N ASP A 200 4.75 7.96 4.12
CA ASP A 200 5.22 7.16 2.97
C ASP A 200 4.62 7.72 1.68
N SER A 201 5.10 8.92 1.35
CA SER A 201 4.72 9.70 0.20
C SER A 201 5.50 9.31 -1.06
N VAL A 202 5.01 9.75 -2.21
CA VAL A 202 5.68 9.52 -3.50
C VAL A 202 7.07 10.17 -3.53
N ALA A 203 7.24 11.30 -2.86
CA ALA A 203 8.52 11.98 -2.70
C ALA A 203 9.48 11.16 -1.82
N TYR A 204 8.99 10.64 -0.69
CA TYR A 204 9.77 9.78 0.21
C TYR A 204 10.26 8.51 -0.52
N ARG A 205 9.36 7.83 -1.24
CA ARG A 205 9.70 6.62 -2.00
C ARG A 205 10.71 6.91 -3.10
N ALA A 206 10.50 7.98 -3.87
CA ALA A 206 11.44 8.38 -4.92
C ALA A 206 12.83 8.71 -4.35
N ALA A 207 12.92 9.44 -3.22
CA ALA A 207 14.19 9.76 -2.58
C ALA A 207 15.00 8.52 -2.18
N ASN A 208 14.32 7.46 -1.76
CA ASN A 208 14.94 6.21 -1.32
C ASN A 208 15.33 5.27 -2.47
N LEU A 209 14.82 5.49 -3.69
CA LEU A 209 15.16 4.69 -4.86
C LEU A 209 16.40 5.19 -5.60
N ILE A 210 16.69 6.49 -5.54
CA ILE A 210 17.76 7.09 -6.33
C ILE A 210 19.15 6.73 -5.76
N ASP A 211 19.97 6.10 -6.60
CA ASP A 211 21.40 5.80 -6.34
C ASP A 211 22.35 6.38 -7.41
N GLY A 212 21.82 7.15 -8.36
CA GLY A 212 22.56 7.76 -9.48
C GLY A 212 22.66 6.87 -10.73
N SER A 213 22.15 5.64 -10.69
CA SER A 213 22.04 4.79 -11.87
C SER A 213 20.82 5.13 -12.73
N ALA A 214 20.90 4.84 -14.03
CA ALA A 214 19.78 5.00 -14.95
C ALA A 214 18.54 4.17 -14.56
N GLU A 215 18.75 2.97 -13.99
CA GLU A 215 17.66 2.11 -13.53
C GLU A 215 16.97 2.72 -12.30
N ALA A 216 17.73 3.26 -11.35
CA ALA A 216 17.19 3.94 -10.19
C ALA A 216 16.38 5.19 -10.57
N PHE A 217 16.86 5.99 -11.53
CA PHE A 217 16.10 7.13 -12.05
C PHE A 217 14.79 6.71 -12.71
N LYS A 218 14.81 5.60 -13.46
CA LYS A 218 13.60 5.03 -14.05
C LYS A 218 12.60 4.59 -12.96
N SER A 219 13.05 3.84 -11.95
CA SER A 219 12.16 3.42 -10.86
C SER A 219 11.59 4.61 -10.09
N ALA A 220 12.41 5.62 -9.78
CA ALA A 220 11.97 6.82 -9.09
C ALA A 220 10.96 7.64 -9.93
N SER A 221 11.19 7.78 -11.25
CA SER A 221 10.25 8.48 -12.14
C SER A 221 8.93 7.72 -12.30
N GLU A 222 8.96 6.39 -12.34
CA GLU A 222 7.74 5.56 -12.35
C GLU A 222 6.94 5.72 -11.05
N VAL A 223 7.59 5.75 -9.89
CA VAL A 223 6.94 6.02 -8.60
C VAL A 223 6.23 7.37 -8.59
N LEU A 224 6.91 8.43 -9.04
CA LEU A 224 6.29 9.75 -9.14
C LEU A 224 5.14 9.76 -10.16
N THR A 225 5.30 9.07 -11.30
CA THR A 225 4.26 8.99 -12.34
C THR A 225 2.98 8.36 -11.80
N ILE A 226 3.10 7.19 -11.17
CA ILE A 226 1.95 6.44 -10.63
C ILE A 226 1.31 7.26 -9.52
N GLY A 227 2.09 7.72 -8.55
CA GLY A 227 1.53 8.36 -7.37
C GLY A 227 0.96 9.76 -7.62
N LEU A 228 1.54 10.55 -8.54
CA LEU A 228 0.95 11.84 -8.93
C LEU A 228 -0.34 11.67 -9.76
N SER A 229 -0.50 10.53 -10.45
CA SER A 229 -1.75 10.24 -11.18
C SER A 229 -2.90 9.79 -10.27
N ALA A 230 -2.59 9.25 -9.09
CA ALA A 230 -3.57 8.84 -8.09
C ALA A 230 -4.06 10.01 -7.21
N ALA A 231 -3.37 11.15 -7.22
CA ALA A 231 -3.71 12.34 -6.45
C ALA A 231 -4.74 13.26 -7.13
N HIS A 232 -5.33 12.86 -8.28
CA HIS A 232 -6.26 13.67 -9.08
C HIS A 232 -7.54 12.90 -9.46
#